data_AF-A0A0G0E3X9-F1
#
_entry.id   AF-A0A0G0E3X9-F1
#
_cell.length_a   1.000
_cell.length_b   1.000
_cell.length_c   1.000
_cell.angle_alpha   90.00
_cell.angle_beta   90.00
_cell.angle_gamma   90.00
#
_symmetry.space_group_name_H-M   'P 1'
#
loop_
_entity.id
_entity.type
_entity.pdbx_description
1 polymer ?
#
loop_
_entity_poly.entity_id
_entity_poly.type
_entity_poly.pdbx_seq_one_letter_code
_entity_poly.pdbx_strand_id
1 'polypeptide(L)'
;MKTLLLAQNINLGGQNIQGPLVGINNLGDVVNKIVNIVLFPAAGIILLLVFIWGGYDFVLSQGNPEKVKSAQAKLTTGIIGFFLLVLAFFLSKLVARIFGLDTGIL
;
A
#
# COMPACT_ATOMS: atom_id res chain seq x y z
N MET A 1 -0.69 -22.59 -19.62
CA MET A 1 0.69 -23.01 -19.33
C MET A 1 1.19 -22.10 -18.23
N LYS A 2 1.40 -22.60 -17.00
CA LYS A 2 1.82 -21.78 -15.85
C LYS A 2 3.30 -21.43 -16.06
N THR A 3 3.58 -20.23 -16.54
CA THR A 3 4.96 -19.75 -16.77
C THR A 3 5.61 -19.47 -15.42
N LEU A 4 6.05 -20.52 -14.74
CA LEU A 4 6.78 -20.46 -13.48
C LEU A 4 8.20 -20.00 -13.76
N LEU A 5 8.42 -18.68 -13.82
CA LEU A 5 9.77 -18.12 -13.96
C LEU A 5 10.60 -18.25 -12.67
N LEU A 6 10.00 -18.74 -11.57
CA LEU A 6 10.64 -19.06 -10.30
C LEU A 6 10.07 -20.36 -9.70
N ALA A 7 10.33 -21.52 -10.31
CA ALA A 7 9.84 -22.82 -9.82
C ALA A 7 10.16 -23.03 -8.34
N GLN A 8 9.12 -22.95 -7.49
CA GLN A 8 9.28 -22.87 -6.05
C GLN A 8 8.92 -24.16 -5.30
N ASN A 9 8.34 -25.12 -6.01
CA ASN A 9 8.08 -26.46 -5.53
C ASN A 9 8.48 -27.44 -6.62
N ILE A 10 9.41 -28.34 -6.30
CA ILE A 10 9.79 -29.46 -7.16
C ILE A 10 9.41 -30.74 -6.42
N ASN A 11 8.58 -31.58 -7.05
CA ASN A 11 8.22 -32.89 -6.52
C ASN A 11 9.25 -33.91 -7.03
N LEU A 12 10.06 -34.45 -6.11
CA LEU A 12 11.06 -35.48 -6.40
C LEU A 12 10.75 -36.69 -5.52
N GLY A 13 10.24 -37.77 -6.13
CA GLY A 13 10.01 -39.03 -5.42
C GLY A 13 9.04 -38.94 -4.24
N GLY A 14 8.01 -38.09 -4.31
CA GLY A 14 7.02 -37.91 -3.24
C GLY A 14 7.38 -36.88 -2.17
N GLN A 15 8.58 -36.29 -2.23
CA GLN A 15 8.97 -35.16 -1.38
C GLN A 15 8.78 -33.86 -2.16
N ASN A 16 7.99 -32.93 -1.60
CA ASN A 16 7.82 -31.58 -2.13
C ASN A 16 8.88 -30.67 -1.51
N ILE A 17 9.93 -30.37 -2.25
CA ILE A 17 10.95 -29.40 -1.81
C ILE A 17 10.44 -28.01 -2.16
N GLN A 18 9.98 -27.27 -1.15
CA GLN A 18 9.52 -25.89 -1.30
C GLN A 18 10.63 -24.91 -0.95
N GLY A 19 10.97 -24.02 -1.90
CA GLY A 19 11.95 -22.97 -1.69
C GLY A 19 11.48 -21.91 -0.68
N PRO A 20 12.40 -21.13 -0.08
CA PRO A 20 12.11 -20.24 1.05
C PRO A 20 11.15 -19.07 0.75
N LEU A 21 10.87 -18.75 -0.52
CA LEU A 21 10.05 -17.59 -0.91
C LEU A 21 8.56 -17.90 -1.11
N VAL A 22 7.92 -18.59 -0.15
CA VAL A 22 6.54 -19.14 -0.27
C VAL A 22 5.56 -18.09 -0.83
N GLY A 23 4.89 -18.45 -1.93
CA GLY A 23 3.80 -17.69 -2.53
C GLY A 23 4.20 -16.79 -3.71
N ILE A 24 5.43 -16.89 -4.24
CA ILE A 24 5.87 -16.08 -5.39
C ILE A 24 6.04 -16.99 -6.62
N ASN A 25 5.03 -17.04 -7.48
CA ASN A 25 5.07 -17.84 -8.71
C ASN A 25 5.21 -16.98 -9.97
N ASN A 26 4.76 -15.72 -9.92
CA ASN A 26 4.81 -14.75 -11.02
C ASN A 26 5.26 -13.36 -10.56
N LEU A 27 5.61 -12.48 -11.50
CA LEU A 27 5.90 -11.06 -11.22
C LEU A 27 4.74 -10.35 -10.49
N GLY A 28 3.50 -10.73 -10.80
CA GLY A 28 2.32 -10.22 -10.09
C GLY A 28 2.33 -10.53 -8.59
N ASP A 29 2.83 -11.70 -8.20
CA ASP A 29 2.91 -12.10 -6.78
C ASP A 29 3.99 -11.30 -6.04
N VAL A 30 5.08 -10.94 -6.71
CA VAL A 30 6.11 -10.05 -6.16
C VAL A 30 5.52 -8.68 -5.87
N VAL A 31 4.82 -8.08 -6.85
CA VAL A 31 4.17 -6.78 -6.69
C VAL A 31 3.13 -6.85 -5.56
N ASN A 32 2.31 -7.90 -5.50
CA ASN A 32 1.34 -8.08 -4.43
C ASN A 32 1.98 -8.14 -3.05
N LYS A 33 3.06 -8.92 -2.91
CA LYS A 33 3.72 -9.08 -1.63
C LYS A 33 4.34 -7.76 -1.18
N ILE A 34 4.96 -7.01 -2.10
CA ILE A 34 5.50 -5.67 -1.80
C ILE A 34 4.40 -4.70 -1.40
N VAL A 35 3.30 -4.63 -2.16
CA VAL A 35 2.21 -3.71 -1.87
C VAL A 35 1.56 -4.04 -0.52
N ASN A 36 1.26 -5.31 -0.25
CA ASN A 36 0.64 -5.74 1.00
C ASN A 36 1.55 -5.60 2.23
N ILE A 37 2.83 -5.98 2.13
CA ILE A 37 3.74 -6.00 3.27
C ILE A 37 4.40 -4.64 3.52
N VAL A 38 4.66 -3.87 2.47
CA VAL A 38 5.44 -2.63 2.58
C VAL A 38 4.55 -1.41 2.40
N LEU A 39 3.76 -1.35 1.33
CA LEU A 39 3.11 -0.10 0.94
C LEU A 39 1.95 0.31 1.87
N PHE A 40 1.04 -0.61 2.24
CA PHE A 40 -0.06 -0.29 3.16
C PHE A 40 0.41 0.14 4.56
N PRO A 41 1.26 -0.62 5.27
CA PRO A 41 1.71 -0.21 6.59
C PRO A 41 2.56 1.07 6.52
N ALA A 42 3.39 1.24 5.49
CA ALA A 42 4.15 2.49 5.31
C ALA A 42 3.22 3.70 5.08
N ALA A 43 2.17 3.56 4.26
CA ALA A 43 1.20 4.63 4.03
C ALA A 43 0.49 5.06 5.33
N GLY A 44 0.12 4.11 6.19
CA GLY A 44 -0.45 4.41 7.50
C GLY A 44 0.50 5.19 8.42
N ILE A 45 1.78 4.80 8.46
CA ILE A 45 2.81 5.47 9.26
C ILE A 45 3.07 6.89 8.74
N ILE A 46 3.23 7.04 7.43
CA ILE A 46 3.46 8.35 6.80
C ILE A 46 2.30 9.29 7.08
N LEU A 47 1.07 8.81 6.96
CA LEU A 47 -0.11 9.59 7.28
C LEU A 47 -0.06 10.09 8.73
N LEU A 48 0.21 9.20 9.68
CA LEU A 48 0.32 9.56 11.08
C LEU A 48 1.39 10.65 11.32
N LEU A 49 2.55 10.54 10.67
CA LEU A 49 3.61 11.56 10.75
C LEU A 49 3.16 12.92 10.19
N VAL A 50 2.45 12.94 9.06
CA VAL A 50 1.93 14.17 8.46
C VAL A 50 0.91 14.85 9.37
N PHE A 51 0.02 14.07 10.00
CA PHE A 51 -0.95 14.61 10.97
C PHE A 51 -0.27 15.19 12.20
N ILE A 52 0.74 14.51 12.75
CA ILE A 52 1.51 15.01 13.90
C ILE A 52 2.24 16.31 13.54
N TRP A 53 2.92 16.35 12.39
CA TRP A 53 3.62 17.57 11.96
C TRP A 53 2.68 18.73 11.66
N GLY A 54 1.57 18.48 10.96
CA GLY A 54 0.57 19.51 10.68
C GLY A 54 -0.09 20.04 11.96
N GLY A 55 -0.38 19.15 12.92
CA GLY A 55 -0.92 19.52 14.22
C GLY A 55 0.07 20.32 15.07
N TYR A 56 1.34 19.93 15.07
CA TYR A 56 2.40 20.65 15.79
C TYR A 56 2.59 22.07 15.25
N ASP A 57 2.66 22.23 13.93
CA ASP A 57 2.75 23.55 13.29
C ASP A 57 1.51 24.41 13.59
N PHE A 58 0.32 23.81 13.66
CA PHE A 58 -0.92 24.53 13.98
C PHE A 58 -0.87 25.10 15.40
N VAL A 59 -0.44 24.31 16.39
CA VAL A 59 -0.33 24.75 17.79
C VAL A 59 0.77 25.80 17.97
N LEU A 60 1.91 25.64 17.29
CA LEU A 60 3.05 26.57 17.35
C LEU A 60 2.85 27.87 16.57
N SER A 61 1.80 27.97 15.77
CA SER A 61 1.54 29.18 14.99
C SER A 61 1.25 30.40 15.85
N GLN A 62 0.92 30.23 17.15
CA GLN A 62 0.74 31.32 18.13
C GLN A 62 -0.17 32.47 17.65
N GLY A 63 -1.13 32.17 16.76
CA GLY A 63 -2.03 33.19 16.18
C GLY A 63 -1.46 33.96 14.98
N ASN A 64 -0.24 33.68 14.51
CA ASN A 64 0.26 34.23 13.25
C ASN A 64 -0.55 33.64 12.07
N PRO A 65 -1.30 34.47 11.33
CA PRO A 65 -2.20 34.00 10.28
C PRO A 65 -1.48 33.25 9.15
N GLU A 66 -0.23 33.58 8.87
CA GLU A 66 0.54 32.95 7.80
C GLU A 66 0.95 31.51 8.17
N LYS A 67 1.38 31.31 9.42
CA LYS A 67 1.73 29.97 9.93
C LYS A 67 0.51 29.08 10.10
N VAL A 68 -0.60 29.63 10.58
CA VAL A 68 -1.88 28.90 10.70
C VAL A 68 -2.34 28.42 9.32
N LYS A 69 -2.28 29.29 8.30
CA LYS A 69 -2.68 28.95 6.93
C LYS A 69 -1.78 27.85 6.34
N SER A 70 -0.47 27.92 6.60
CA SER A 70 0.47 26.87 6.18
C SER A 70 0.20 25.53 6.85
N ALA A 71 -0.05 25.52 8.17
CA ALA A 71 -0.39 24.31 8.91
C ALA A 71 -1.70 23.67 8.43
N GLN A 72 -2.73 24.49 8.19
CA GLN A 72 -4.01 24.05 7.62
C GLN A 72 -3.83 23.47 6.21
N ALA A 73 -2.99 24.10 5.38
CA ALA A 73 -2.68 23.57 4.05
C ALA A 73 -2.03 22.18 4.14
N LYS A 74 -1.05 21.99 5.04
CA LYS A 74 -0.41 20.68 5.27
C LYS A 74 -1.39 19.61 5.73
N LEU A 75 -2.30 19.95 6.64
CA LEU A 75 -3.34 19.01 7.11
C LEU A 75 -4.31 18.67 5.99
N THR A 76 -4.73 19.66 5.20
CA THR A 76 -5.66 19.47 4.08
C THR A 76 -5.05 18.57 3.00
N THR A 77 -3.77 18.80 2.64
CA THR A 77 -3.09 17.94 1.66
C THR A 77 -2.90 16.51 2.18
N GLY A 78 -2.64 16.34 3.48
CA GLY A 78 -2.60 15.02 4.13
C GLY A 78 -3.93 14.27 4.05
N ILE A 79 -5.04 14.96 4.34
CA ILE A 79 -6.40 14.39 4.24
C ILE A 79 -6.75 14.03 2.80
N ILE A 80 -6.43 14.89 1.83
CA ILE A 80 -6.66 14.61 0.41
C ILE A 80 -5.85 13.39 -0.03
N GLY A 81 -4.58 13.31 0.35
CA GLY A 81 -3.74 12.15 0.05
C GLY A 81 -4.31 10.84 0.61
N PHE A 82 -4.81 10.87 1.85
CA PHE A 82 -5.48 9.72 2.44
C PHE A 82 -6.73 9.29 1.66
N PHE A 83 -7.61 10.24 1.34
CA PHE A 83 -8.81 9.97 0.55
C PHE A 83 -8.47 9.39 -0.82
N LEU A 84 -7.42 9.90 -1.46
CA LEU A 84 -6.96 9.43 -2.75
C LEU A 84 -6.45 7.99 -2.67
N LEU A 85 -5.73 7.61 -1.60
CA LEU A 85 -5.30 6.23 -1.37
C LEU A 85 -6.49 5.27 -1.18
N VAL A 86 -7.47 5.66 -0.37
CA VAL A 86 -8.68 4.85 -0.15
C VAL A 86 -9.48 4.68 -1.43
N LEU A 87 -9.66 5.77 -2.20
CA LEU A 87 -10.33 5.73 -3.50
C LEU A 87 -9.59 4.86 -4.50
N ALA A 88 -8.26 4.97 -4.58
CA ALA A 88 -7.45 4.14 -5.47
C ALA A 88 -7.60 2.65 -5.15
N PHE A 89 -7.61 2.29 -3.86
CA PHE A 89 -7.86 0.91 -3.42
C PHE A 89 -9.25 0.43 -3.82
N PHE A 90 -10.26 1.25 -3.60
CA PHE A 90 -11.64 0.90 -3.93
C PHE A 90 -11.84 0.73 -5.44
N LEU A 91 -11.31 1.65 -6.24
CA LEU A 91 -11.36 1.59 -7.70
C LEU A 91 -10.60 0.38 -8.24
N SER A 92 -9.42 0.07 -7.68
CA SER A 92 -8.65 -1.12 -8.06
C SER A 92 -9.45 -2.40 -7.85
N LYS A 93 -10.11 -2.54 -6.68
CA LYS A 93 -10.99 -3.69 -6.39
C LYS A 93 -12.22 -3.74 -7.29
N LEU A 94 -12.81 -2.59 -7.59
CA LEU A 94 -13.96 -2.51 -8.48
C LEU A 94 -13.60 -2.98 -9.89
N VAL A 95 -12.49 -2.48 -10.44
CA VAL A 95 -11.98 -2.90 -11.74
C VAL A 95 -11.67 -4.39 -11.74
N ALA A 96 -10.96 -4.91 -10.74
CA ALA A 96 -10.63 -6.33 -10.69
C ALA A 96 -11.89 -7.23 -10.67
N ARG A 97 -12.93 -6.83 -9.93
CA ARG A 97 -14.23 -7.53 -9.92
C ARG A 97 -14.94 -7.51 -11.28
N ILE A 98 -14.92 -6.37 -11.98
CA ILE A 98 -15.52 -6.25 -13.32
C ILE A 98 -14.83 -7.15 -14.33
N PHE A 99 -13.50 -7.26 -14.26
CA PHE A 99 -12.71 -8.09 -15.16
C PHE A 99 -12.70 -9.58 -14.77
N GLY A 100 -13.44 -9.98 -13.73
CA GLY A 100 -13.50 -11.38 -13.28
C GLY A 100 -12.16 -11.91 -12.77
N LEU A 101 -11.24 -11.02 -12.39
CA LEU A 101 -9.99 -11.39 -11.75
C LEU A 101 -10.35 -11.70 -10.29
N ASP A 102 -10.40 -12.99 -9.97
CA ASP A 102 -10.47 -13.44 -8.58
C ASP A 102 -9.23 -12.88 -7.88
N THR A 103 -9.43 -11.86 -7.06
CA THR A 103 -8.38 -10.98 -6.56
C THR A 103 -7.51 -11.73 -5.55
N GLY A 104 -6.56 -12.53 -6.04
CA GLY A 104 -5.30 -12.80 -5.34
C GLY A 104 -4.34 -11.60 -5.39
N ILE A 105 -4.70 -10.58 -6.19
CA ILE A 105 -4.20 -9.21 -6.14
C ILE A 105 -5.02 -8.45 -5.08
N LEU A 106 -4.48 -8.44 -3.85
CA LEU A 106 -5.04 -7.90 -2.58
C LEU A 106 -6.05 -8.79 -1.85
#